data_AF-A0A816DCN1-F1
#
_entry.id   AF-A0A816DCN1-F1
#
_cell.length_a   1.000
_cell.length_b   1.000
_cell.length_c   1.000
_cell.angle_alpha   90.00
_cell.angle_beta   90.00
_cell.angle_gamma   90.00
#
_symmetry.space_group_name_H-M   'P 1'
#
loop_
_entity.id
_entity.type
_entity.pdbx_description
1 polymer ?
#
loop_
_entity_poly.entity_id
_entity_poly.type
_entity_poly.pdbx_seq_one_letter_code
_entity_poly.pdbx_strand_id
1 'polypeptide(L)'
;MFGYIPHLPKPRSVSVDTFTMRFAIFHNFIPSKLKIHEKYDLKGSLIGRSATEEEIKKDTPTYRDNDFRQIHPTGLTLSKSVYNLYKQVITRDVEFLESLNIMDYSLLLAVHNIDKLMKPTPDPSNEAVLLPHYLFRL
;
A
#
# COMPACT_ATOMS: atom_id res chain seq x y z
N MET A 1 -17.17 10.86 -8.18
CA MET A 1 -16.41 11.25 -6.97
C MET A 1 -15.27 10.24 -6.85
N PHE A 2 -14.02 10.66 -7.08
CA PHE A 2 -12.85 9.77 -7.03
C PHE A 2 -12.13 10.00 -5.69
N GLY A 3 -12.50 9.23 -4.68
CA GLY A 3 -11.77 9.11 -3.41
C GLY A 3 -11.03 7.78 -3.33
N TYR A 4 -10.08 7.66 -2.41
CA TYR A 4 -9.43 6.42 -2.02
C TYR A 4 -10.27 5.58 -1.04
N ILE A 5 -11.37 6.12 -0.52
CA ILE A 5 -12.34 5.32 0.24
C ILE A 5 -12.96 4.27 -0.70
N PRO A 6 -12.93 2.97 -0.33
CA PRO A 6 -13.57 1.94 -1.11
C PRO A 6 -15.04 2.24 -1.32
N HIS A 7 -15.50 2.13 -2.57
CA HIS A 7 -16.93 2.04 -2.81
C HIS A 7 -17.42 0.72 -2.23
N LEU A 8 -18.08 0.80 -1.07
CA LEU A 8 -18.67 -0.33 -0.38
C LEU A 8 -20.10 -0.52 -0.87
N PRO A 9 -20.38 -1.47 -1.78
CA PRO A 9 -21.75 -1.80 -2.12
C PRO A 9 -22.43 -2.47 -0.93
N LYS A 10 -23.77 -2.59 -1.01
CA LYS A 10 -24.60 -3.21 0.02
C LYS A 10 -24.00 -4.55 0.50
N PRO A 11 -23.72 -4.71 1.80
CA PRO A 11 -23.22 -5.96 2.36
C PRO A 11 -24.16 -7.12 2.05
N ARG A 12 -23.58 -8.31 1.84
CA ARG A 12 -24.29 -9.56 1.58
C ARG A 12 -24.11 -10.51 2.76
N SER A 13 -25.03 -11.45 2.90
CA SER A 13 -24.98 -12.49 3.93
C SER A 13 -25.29 -13.86 3.35
N VAL A 14 -24.58 -14.88 3.83
CA VAL A 14 -24.85 -16.30 3.57
C VAL A 14 -24.96 -17.00 4.91
N SER A 15 -26.00 -17.80 5.10
CA SER A 15 -26.24 -18.55 6.33
C SER A 15 -26.31 -20.05 6.02
N VAL A 16 -25.62 -20.87 6.82
CA VAL A 16 -25.65 -22.33 6.78
C VAL A 16 -25.80 -22.82 8.22
N ASP A 17 -26.85 -23.58 8.49
CA ASP A 17 -27.27 -24.00 9.83
C ASP A 17 -27.36 -22.81 10.80
N THR A 18 -26.49 -22.77 11.81
CA THR A 18 -26.40 -21.70 12.82
C THR A 18 -25.36 -20.63 12.48
N PHE A 19 -24.56 -20.83 11.44
CA PHE A 19 -23.50 -19.91 11.05
C PHE A 19 -23.99 -18.89 10.01
N THR A 20 -23.76 -17.61 10.25
CA THR A 20 -24.05 -16.52 9.30
C THR A 20 -22.80 -15.72 9.02
N MET A 21 -22.36 -15.72 7.76
CA MET A 21 -21.25 -14.91 7.27
C MET A 21 -21.78 -13.65 6.60
N ARG A 22 -21.30 -12.48 7.01
CA ARG A 22 -21.53 -11.19 6.33
C ARG A 22 -20.26 -10.76 5.62
N PHE A 23 -20.39 -10.34 4.37
CA PHE A 23 -19.26 -9.89 3.56
C PHE A 23 -19.66 -8.73 2.65
N ALA A 24 -18.68 -7.88 2.33
CA ALA A 24 -18.80 -6.84 1.32
C ALA A 24 -17.85 -7.17 0.17
N ILE A 25 -18.28 -6.88 -1.05
CA ILE A 25 -17.44 -7.04 -2.25
C ILE A 25 -17.06 -5.66 -2.73
N PHE A 26 -15.78 -5.32 -2.76
CA PHE A 26 -15.30 -4.03 -3.25
C PHE A 26 -14.13 -4.24 -4.21
N HIS A 27 -13.69 -3.16 -4.85
CA HIS A 27 -12.62 -3.21 -5.83
C HIS A 27 -11.29 -3.60 -5.16
N ASN A 28 -10.50 -4.45 -5.82
CA ASN A 28 -9.14 -4.73 -5.38
C ASN A 28 -8.21 -3.58 -5.79
N PHE A 29 -7.65 -2.87 -4.81
CA PHE A 29 -6.75 -1.74 -5.04
C PHE A 29 -5.37 -2.14 -5.54
N ILE A 30 -4.99 -3.42 -5.40
CA ILE A 30 -3.69 -3.93 -5.83
C ILE A 30 -3.88 -4.80 -7.08
N PRO A 31 -3.48 -4.34 -8.28
CA PRO A 31 -3.62 -5.10 -9.50
C PRO A 31 -2.82 -6.40 -9.43
N SER A 32 -3.46 -7.55 -9.65
CA SER A 32 -2.80 -8.87 -9.63
C SER A 32 -1.74 -9.05 -10.73
N LYS A 33 -1.79 -8.22 -11.78
CA LYS A 33 -0.86 -8.26 -12.91
C LYS A 33 0.47 -7.54 -12.64
N LEU A 34 0.57 -6.77 -11.57
CA LEU A 34 1.78 -6.02 -11.22
C LEU A 34 2.49 -6.70 -10.04
N LYS A 35 3.79 -6.93 -10.17
CA LYS A 35 4.60 -7.39 -9.05
C LYS A 35 4.71 -6.26 -8.02
N ILE A 36 4.08 -6.44 -6.87
CA ILE A 36 4.24 -5.52 -5.74
C ILE A 36 5.50 -5.91 -4.99
N HIS A 37 6.41 -4.95 -4.85
CA HIS A 37 7.70 -5.17 -4.20
C HIS A 37 7.64 -4.85 -2.73
N GLU A 38 6.86 -3.83 -2.36
CA GLU A 38 6.69 -3.41 -0.97
C GLU A 38 5.21 -3.08 -0.73
N LYS A 39 4.68 -3.49 0.42
CA LYS A 39 3.27 -3.31 0.79
C LYS A 39 3.19 -2.85 2.23
N TYR A 40 2.41 -1.81 2.49
CA TYR A 40 2.30 -1.16 3.79
C TYR A 40 0.85 -0.95 4.20
N ASP A 41 0.53 -1.27 5.44
CA ASP A 41 -0.66 -0.79 6.14
C ASP A 41 -0.23 0.37 7.03
N LEU A 42 -0.67 1.59 6.75
CA LEU A 42 -0.23 2.80 7.46
C LEU A 42 -1.40 3.46 8.19
N LYS A 43 -1.24 3.73 9.49
CA LYS A 43 -2.26 4.40 10.32
C LYS A 43 -1.81 5.76 10.84
N GLY A 44 -0.51 6.04 10.83
CA GLY A 44 0.10 7.22 11.43
C GLY A 44 0.39 7.09 12.93
N SER A 45 0.04 5.98 13.57
CA SER A 45 0.33 5.71 14.99
C SER A 45 1.66 4.97 15.19
N LEU A 46 2.19 4.98 16.43
CA LEU A 46 3.51 4.41 16.75
C LEU A 46 3.45 3.06 17.49
N ILE A 47 2.50 2.92 18.41
CA ILE A 47 2.42 1.76 19.32
C ILE A 47 1.83 0.56 18.57
N GLY A 48 2.54 -0.57 18.56
CA GLY A 48 2.07 -1.81 17.91
C GLY A 48 2.09 -1.76 16.37
N ARG A 49 2.82 -0.82 15.79
CA ARG A 49 2.87 -0.57 14.34
C ARG A 49 4.17 -1.03 13.68
N SER A 50 4.65 -2.20 14.10
CA SER A 50 5.68 -2.97 13.40
C SER A 50 5.08 -4.29 12.89
N ALA A 51 5.55 -4.78 11.76
CA ALA A 51 5.22 -6.11 11.27
C ALA A 51 5.72 -7.17 12.25
N THR A 52 4.96 -8.25 12.38
CA THR A 52 5.37 -9.40 13.20
C THR A 52 6.43 -10.21 12.46
N GLU A 53 7.24 -10.98 13.18
CA GLU A 53 8.21 -11.88 12.55
C GLU A 53 7.55 -12.87 11.59
N GLU A 54 6.34 -13.33 11.89
CA GLU A 54 5.55 -14.19 11.01
C GLU A 54 5.13 -13.49 9.72
N GLU A 55 4.75 -12.21 9.79
CA GLU A 55 4.39 -11.42 8.62
C GLU A 55 5.60 -11.18 7.71
N ILE A 56 6.76 -10.89 8.31
CA ILE A 56 8.02 -10.64 7.59
C ILE A 56 8.49 -11.89 6.83
N LYS A 57 8.18 -13.10 7.33
CA LYS A 57 8.54 -14.37 6.69
C LYS A 57 7.69 -14.72 5.46
N LYS A 58 6.60 -14.00 5.20
CA LYS A 58 5.76 -14.23 4.01
C LYS A 58 6.49 -13.80 2.73
N ASP A 59 6.13 -14.43 1.62
CA ASP A 59 6.67 -14.06 0.29
C ASP A 59 6.35 -12.61 -0.10
N THR A 60 5.19 -12.10 0.34
CA THR A 60 4.78 -10.70 0.16
C THR A 60 4.37 -10.05 1.49
N PRO A 61 5.35 -9.63 2.32
CA PRO A 61 5.08 -9.10 3.65
C PRO A 61 4.28 -7.79 3.61
N THR A 62 3.47 -7.55 4.63
CA THR A 62 2.76 -6.30 4.87
C THR A 62 3.41 -5.55 6.02
N TYR A 63 4.20 -4.54 5.69
CA TYR A 63 4.87 -3.67 6.65
C TYR A 63 3.90 -2.65 7.27
N ARG A 64 4.30 -2.06 8.39
CA ARG A 64 3.52 -1.04 9.11
C ARG A 64 4.33 0.26 9.29
N ASP A 65 3.81 1.20 10.05
CA ASP A 65 4.34 2.56 10.17
C ASP A 65 5.81 2.63 10.63
N ASN A 66 6.20 1.82 11.63
CA ASN A 66 7.56 1.81 12.14
C ASN A 66 8.53 1.22 11.12
N ASP A 67 8.12 0.15 10.43
CA ASP A 67 8.91 -0.47 9.36
C ASP A 67 9.07 0.50 8.19
N PHE A 68 8.01 1.22 7.81
CA PHE A 68 8.07 2.23 6.76
C PHE A 68 9.07 3.33 7.09
N ARG A 69 9.08 3.85 8.32
CA ARG A 69 10.05 4.86 8.76
C ARG A 69 11.49 4.34 8.76
N GLN A 70 11.69 3.05 9.04
CA GLN A 70 13.00 2.42 9.01
C GLN A 70 13.51 2.20 7.58
N ILE A 71 12.63 1.72 6.69
CA ILE A 71 12.96 1.41 5.29
C ILE A 71 13.11 2.70 4.46
N HIS A 72 12.23 3.69 4.71
CA HIS A 72 12.17 4.97 4.01
C HIS A 72 12.34 6.14 5.00
N PRO A 73 13.53 6.35 5.59
CA PRO A 73 13.74 7.37 6.63
C PRO A 73 13.54 8.81 6.13
N THR A 74 13.73 9.04 4.83
CA THR A 74 13.46 10.32 4.16
C THR A 74 12.08 10.39 3.52
N GLY A 75 11.25 9.35 3.69
CA GLY A 75 9.97 9.18 3.01
C GLY A 75 10.09 8.86 1.52
N LEU A 76 8.94 8.88 0.84
CA LEU A 76 8.85 8.68 -0.61
C LEU A 76 8.88 10.02 -1.35
N THR A 77 9.65 10.08 -2.42
CA THR A 77 9.75 11.27 -3.27
C THR A 77 8.65 11.26 -4.32
N LEU A 78 7.86 12.34 -4.35
CA LEU A 78 6.79 12.55 -5.32
C LEU A 78 7.03 13.85 -6.10
N SER A 79 6.58 13.89 -7.35
CA SER A 79 6.51 15.16 -8.07
C SER A 79 5.50 16.09 -7.39
N LYS A 80 5.72 17.40 -7.45
CA LYS A 80 4.88 18.40 -6.77
C LYS A 80 3.40 18.30 -7.15
N SER A 81 3.10 18.04 -8.43
CA SER A 81 1.73 17.87 -8.92
C SER A 81 1.05 16.64 -8.32
N VAL A 82 1.75 15.50 -8.34
CA VAL A 82 1.26 14.23 -7.79
C VAL A 82 1.06 14.32 -6.28
N TYR A 83 2.02 14.91 -5.56
CA TYR A 83 1.90 15.16 -4.12
C TYR A 83 0.66 15.99 -3.77
N ASN A 84 0.44 17.11 -4.48
CA ASN A 84 -0.70 17.98 -4.23
C ASN A 84 -2.03 17.25 -4.50
N LEU A 85 -2.10 16.43 -5.55
CA LEU A 85 -3.26 15.61 -5.84
C LEU A 85 -3.54 14.61 -4.72
N TYR A 86 -2.54 13.83 -4.31
CA TYR A 86 -2.68 12.87 -3.21
C TYR A 86 -3.11 13.56 -1.91
N LYS A 87 -2.46 14.66 -1.57
CA LYS A 87 -2.79 15.45 -0.37
C LYS A 87 -4.26 15.89 -0.40
N GLN A 88 -4.70 16.48 -1.51
CA GLN A 88 -6.08 16.94 -1.65
C GLN A 88 -7.10 15.80 -1.52
N VAL A 89 -6.86 14.66 -2.17
CA VAL A 89 -7.78 13.51 -2.11
C VAL A 89 -7.83 12.90 -0.72
N ILE A 90 -6.67 12.67 -0.09
CA ILE A 90 -6.57 12.09 1.26
C ILE A 90 -7.24 13.01 2.27
N THR A 91 -6.97 14.32 2.24
CA THR A 91 -7.61 15.28 3.16
C THR A 91 -9.14 15.22 3.06
N ARG A 92 -9.69 15.26 1.84
CA ARG A 92 -11.14 15.19 1.62
C ARG A 92 -11.76 13.87 2.13
N ASP A 93 -11.04 12.77 1.98
CA ASP A 93 -11.52 11.45 2.44
C ASP A 93 -11.44 11.32 3.96
N VAL A 94 -10.38 11.84 4.59
CA VAL A 94 -10.24 11.88 6.05
C VAL A 94 -11.35 12.74 6.68
N GLU A 95 -11.62 13.92 6.14
CA GLU A 95 -12.72 14.79 6.59
C GLU A 95 -14.08 14.08 6.51
N PHE A 96 -14.31 13.32 5.43
CA PHE A 96 -15.53 12.52 5.30
C PHE A 96 -15.62 11.40 6.35
N LEU A 97 -14.54 10.64 6.57
CA LEU A 97 -14.51 9.57 7.57
C LEU A 97 -14.71 10.13 8.99
N GLU A 98 -14.08 11.26 9.29
CA GLU A 98 -14.23 12.00 10.55
C GLU A 98 -15.69 12.45 10.76
N SER A 99 -16.35 12.98 9.72
CA SER A 99 -17.76 13.37 9.80
C SER A 99 -18.72 12.22 10.15
N LEU A 100 -18.30 10.98 9.87
CA LEU A 100 -19.02 9.76 10.20
C LEU A 100 -18.56 9.11 11.51
N ASN A 101 -17.60 9.72 12.22
CA ASN A 101 -16.91 9.16 13.38
C ASN A 101 -16.28 7.79 13.11
N ILE A 102 -15.85 7.55 11.86
CA ILE A 102 -15.16 6.32 11.49
C ILE A 102 -13.68 6.52 11.79
N MET A 103 -13.12 5.62 12.59
CA MET A 103 -11.69 5.60 12.94
C MET A 103 -11.09 4.24 12.58
N ASP A 104 -9.82 4.04 12.94
CA ASP A 104 -9.10 2.78 12.76
C ASP A 104 -8.92 2.30 11.32
N TYR A 105 -9.13 3.18 10.34
CA TYR A 105 -8.77 2.96 8.96
C TYR A 105 -7.25 3.06 8.76
N SER A 106 -6.74 2.33 7.78
CA SER A 106 -5.35 2.41 7.32
C SER A 106 -5.29 2.79 5.85
N LEU A 107 -4.22 3.48 5.47
CA LEU A 107 -3.84 3.67 4.08
C LEU A 107 -3.05 2.45 3.62
N LEU A 108 -3.62 1.68 2.69
CA LEU A 108 -2.92 0.60 2.02
C LEU A 108 -2.04 1.19 0.91
N LEU A 109 -0.72 1.10 1.08
CA LEU A 109 0.27 1.59 0.12
C LEU A 109 1.02 0.42 -0.49
N ALA A 110 1.04 0.34 -1.82
CA ALA A 110 1.80 -0.66 -2.56
C ALA A 110 2.82 0.02 -3.48
N VAL A 111 4.08 -0.41 -3.42
CA VAL A 111 5.17 0.12 -4.22
C VAL A 111 5.57 -0.90 -5.28
N HIS A 112 5.50 -0.48 -6.53
CA HIS A 112 6.00 -1.21 -7.68
C HIS A 112 7.28 -0.53 -8.16
N ASN A 113 8.42 -1.20 -8.01
CA ASN A 113 9.70 -0.70 -8.46
C ASN A 113 10.01 -1.26 -9.86
N ILE A 114 10.07 -0.37 -10.85
CA ILE A 114 10.31 -0.73 -12.26
C ILE A 114 11.76 -1.18 -12.48
N ASP A 115 12.73 -0.55 -11.80
CA ASP A 115 14.15 -0.85 -11.95
C ASP A 115 14.50 -2.26 -11.44
N LYS A 116 13.82 -2.71 -10.37
CA LYS A 116 13.95 -4.09 -9.84
C LYS A 116 13.47 -5.15 -10.84
N LEU A 117 12.66 -4.78 -11.83
CA LEU A 117 12.20 -5.66 -12.90
C LEU A 117 13.08 -5.61 -14.14
N MET A 118 13.80 -4.51 -14.33
CA MET A 118 14.66 -4.29 -15.49
C MET A 118 16.09 -4.79 -15.31
N LYS A 119 16.51 -5.20 -14.10
CA LYS A 119 17.80 -5.86 -13.92
C LYS A 119 17.80 -7.18 -14.71
N PRO A 120 18.64 -7.32 -15.75
CA PRO A 120 18.92 -8.64 -16.29
C PRO A 120 19.48 -9.47 -15.13
N THR A 121 19.15 -10.76 -15.09
CA THR A 121 19.94 -11.72 -14.31
C THR A 121 21.42 -11.42 -14.56
N PRO A 122 22.24 -11.18 -13.53
CA PRO A 122 23.66 -10.96 -13.75
C PRO A 122 24.22 -12.21 -14.41
N ASP A 123 24.47 -12.10 -15.71
CA ASP A 123 25.36 -13.01 -16.40
C ASP A 123 26.76 -12.68 -15.87
N PRO A 124 27.46 -13.64 -15.22
CA PRO A 124 28.80 -13.40 -14.70
C PRO A 124 29.83 -13.05 -15.77
N SER A 125 29.46 -13.02 -17.07
CA SER A 125 30.36 -12.67 -18.17
C SER A 125 30.39 -11.19 -18.59
N ASN A 126 29.54 -10.30 -18.02
CA ASN A 126 29.52 -8.89 -18.43
C ASN A 126 29.77 -7.90 -17.27
N GLU A 127 31.04 -7.60 -17.03
CA GLU A 127 31.48 -6.42 -16.29
C GLU A 127 31.28 -5.15 -17.13
N ALA A 128 30.05 -4.64 -17.24
CA ALA A 128 29.86 -3.25 -17.66
C ALA A 128 28.53 -2.66 -17.19
N VAL A 129 28.65 -1.43 -16.68
CA VAL A 129 27.61 -0.42 -16.45
C VAL A 129 27.00 -0.37 -15.04
N LEU A 130 27.81 0.16 -14.13
CA LEU A 130 27.36 1.01 -13.03
C LEU A 130 26.85 2.35 -13.59
N LEU A 131 25.58 2.72 -13.40
CA LEU A 131 25.18 4.11 -13.18
C LEU A 131 23.92 4.20 -12.29
N PRO A 132 23.85 5.18 -11.36
CA PRO A 132 22.75 5.31 -10.41
C PRO A 132 21.67 6.21 -10.99
N HIS A 133 20.57 5.63 -11.47
CA HIS A 133 19.37 6.42 -11.78
C HIS A 133 18.29 6.16 -10.74
N TYR A 134 18.29 7.02 -9.71
CA TYR A 134 17.11 7.28 -8.90
C TYR A 134 16.06 7.95 -9.79
N LEU A 135 15.07 7.19 -10.27
CA LEU A 135 13.89 7.79 -10.86
C LEU A 135 12.65 6.94 -10.55
N PHE A 136 12.13 7.11 -9.34
CA PHE A 136 10.76 6.72 -9.04
C PHE A 136 9.81 7.64 -9.81
N ARG A 137 9.23 7.11 -10.88
CA ARG A 137 8.08 7.72 -11.55
C ARG A 137 6.85 6.91 -11.17
N LEU A 138 6.03 7.47 -10.28
CA LEU A 138 4.64 7.06 -10.12
C LEU A 138 3.82 7.50 -11.33
#